data_AF-A0A519TH13-F1
#
_entry.id   AF-A0A519TH13-F1
#
_cell.length_a   1.000
_cell.length_b   1.000
_cell.length_c   1.000
_cell.angle_alpha   90.00
_cell.angle_beta   90.00
_cell.angle_gamma   90.00
#
_symmetry.space_group_name_H-M   'P 1'
#
loop_
_entity.id
_entity.type
_entity.pdbx_description
1 polymer ?
#
loop_
_entity_poly.entity_id
_entity_poly.type
_entity_poly.pdbx_seq_one_letter_code
_entity_poly.pdbx_strand_id
1 'polypeptide(L)' 'FTTKPTGEGTGLGLSLAHDIITKGHGGALSVESQEGQGTEFTVRLPA' A
#
# COMPACT_ATOMS: atom_id res chain seq x y z
N PHE A 1 -1.26 8.21 -7.03
CA PHE A 1 -1.87 7.34 -8.05
C PHE A 1 -3.24 6.87 -7.56
N THR A 2 -4.31 7.25 -8.27
CA THR A 2 -5.68 6.80 -8.01
C THR A 2 -6.31 6.48 -9.36
N THR A 3 -7.27 5.56 -9.40
CA THR A 3 -8.14 5.35 -10.58
C THR A 3 -9.39 6.22 -10.54
N LYS A 4 -9.59 6.96 -9.45
CA LYS A 4 -10.71 7.89 -9.29
C LYS A 4 -10.55 9.14 -10.16
N PRO A 5 -11.66 9.79 -10.56
CA PRO A 5 -11.64 11.06 -11.27
C PRO A 5 -10.79 12.14 -10.58
N THR A 6 -10.37 13.13 -11.36
CA THR A 6 -9.61 14.28 -10.88
C THR A 6 -10.37 14.98 -9.73
N GLY A 7 -9.71 15.14 -8.59
CA GLY A 7 -10.30 15.75 -7.38
C GLY A 7 -10.90 14.76 -6.38
N GLU A 8 -11.09 13.48 -6.75
CA GLU A 8 -11.75 12.48 -5.89
C GLU A 8 -10.77 11.47 -5.24
N GLY A 9 -9.51 11.49 -5.66
CA GLY A 9 -8.46 10.71 -5.02
C GLY A 9 -7.12 11.41 -5.12
N THR A 10 -6.48 11.58 -3.97
CA THR A 10 -5.09 12.09 -3.92
C THR A 10 -4.09 11.00 -4.31
N GLY A 11 -4.49 9.73 -4.18
CA GLY A 11 -3.64 8.59 -4.48
C GLY A 11 -2.40 8.51 -3.58
N LEU A 12 -2.51 9.03 -2.35
CA LEU A 12 -1.45 9.07 -1.33
C LEU A 12 -1.54 7.92 -0.31
N GLY A 13 -2.60 7.13 -0.34
CA GLY A 13 -2.85 6.11 0.70
C GLY A 13 -1.73 5.07 0.80
N LEU A 14 -1.31 4.51 -0.34
CA LEU A 14 -0.26 3.49 -0.36
C LEU A 14 1.11 4.04 0.04
N SER A 15 1.45 5.26 -0.38
CA SER A 15 2.72 5.89 0.01
C SER A 15 2.77 6.19 1.51
N LEU A 16 1.64 6.64 2.09
CA LEU A 16 1.54 6.87 3.52
C LEU A 16 1.63 5.56 4.29
N ALA A 17 0.93 4.51 3.87
CA ALA A 17 1.00 3.19 4.49
C ALA A 17 2.42 2.62 4.44
N HIS A 18 3.10 2.71 3.30
CA HIS A 18 4.50 2.29 3.15
C HIS A 18 5.41 3.00 4.15
N ASP A 19 5.30 4.32 4.27
CA ASP A 19 6.11 5.11 5.19
C ASP A 19 5.82 4.76 6.66
N ILE A 20 4.54 4.63 7.03
CA ILE A 20 4.16 4.22 8.39
C ILE A 20 4.76 2.86 8.73
N ILE A 21 4.65 1.88 7.83
CA ILE A 21 5.12 0.51 8.07
C ILE A 21 6.66 0.46 8.11
N THR A 22 7.33 0.98 7.08
CA THR A 22 8.78 0.82 6.91
C THR A 22 9.58 1.80 7.78
N LYS A 23 9.22 3.08 7.77
CA LYS A 23 9.94 4.12 8.51
C LYS A 23 9.45 4.24 9.95
N GLY A 24 8.13 4.13 10.16
CA GLY A 24 7.52 4.29 11.48
C GLY A 24 7.66 3.08 12.39
N HIS A 25 7.58 1.86 11.82
CA HIS A 25 7.54 0.62 12.59
C HIS A 25 8.68 -0.35 12.26
N GLY A 26 9.58 0.00 11.33
CA GLY A 26 10.65 -0.91 10.91
C GLY A 26 10.15 -2.21 10.25
N GLY A 27 8.90 -2.21 9.78
CA GLY A 27 8.25 -3.34 9.15
C GLY A 27 8.51 -3.42 7.64
N ALA A 28 7.80 -4.34 7.00
CA ALA A 28 7.82 -4.54 5.56
C ALA A 28 6.40 -4.63 4.98
N LEU A 29 6.24 -4.12 3.76
CA LEU A 29 5.03 -4.23 2.95
C LEU A 29 5.40 -4.93 1.63
N SER A 30 4.78 -6.06 1.34
CA SER A 30 4.91 -6.75 0.05
C SER A 30 3.55 -6.83 -0.66
N VAL A 31 3.58 -6.96 -1.98
CA VAL A 31 2.39 -7.04 -2.82
C VAL A 31 2.55 -8.19 -3.81
N GLU A 32 1.49 -8.98 -3.93
CA GLU A 32 1.34 -10.02 -4.94
C GLU A 32 0.04 -9.72 -5.69
N SER A 33 0.11 -9.61 -7.02
CA SER A 33 -1.05 -9.25 -7.83
C SER A 33 -1.09 -10.10 -9.08
N GLN A 34 -2.28 -10.60 -9.40
CA GLN A 34 -2.55 -11.29 -10.64
C GLN A 34 -3.83 -10.72 -11.26
N GLU A 35 -3.71 -10.25 -12.49
CA GLU A 35 -4.85 -9.68 -13.23
C GLU A 35 -6.00 -10.70 -13.30
N GLY A 36 -7.22 -10.22 -13.01
CA GLY A 36 -8.41 -11.07 -12.94
C GLY A 36 -8.53 -11.96 -11.70
N GLN A 37 -7.50 -12.03 -10.83
CA GLN A 37 -7.52 -12.82 -9.58
C GLN A 37 -7.43 -11.96 -8.33
N GLY A 38 -7.00 -10.71 -8.47
CA GLY A 38 -6.95 -9.71 -7.40
C GLY A 38 -5.53 -9.36 -6.98
N THR A 39 -5.43 -8.72 -5.82
CA THR A 39 -4.19 -8.22 -5.27
C THR A 39 -4.15 -8.45 -3.77
N GLU A 40 -3.08 -9.07 -3.30
CA GLU A 40 -2.80 -9.29 -1.89
C GLU A 40 -1.67 -8.36 -1.43
N PHE A 41 -1.89 -7.68 -0.30
CA PHE A 41 -0.87 -6.88 0.37
C PHE A 41 -0.55 -7.54 1.72
N THR A 42 0.71 -7.88 1.93
CA THR A 42 1.16 -8.48 3.19
C THR A 42 1.98 -7.46 3.99
N VAL A 43 1.57 -7.22 5.24
CA VAL A 43 2.29 -6.36 6.19
C VAL A 43 3.00 -7.26 7.21
N ARG A 44 4.29 -7.03 7.42
CA ARG A 44 5.09 -7.68 8.47
C ARG A 44 5.65 -6.62 9.39
N LEU A 45 5.45 -6.80 10.70
CA LEU A 45 6.00 -5.91 11.72
C LEU A 45 7.00 -6.70 12.58
N PRO A 46 8.00 -6.03 13.17
CA PRO A 46 8.86 -6.63 14.19
C PRO A 46 8.03 -7.16 15.38
N ALA A 47 8.54 -8.19 16.06
CA ALA A 47 7.90 -8.81 17.24
C ALA A 47 8.03 -7.96 18.51
#